data_AF-A0A7S2KVV1-F1
#
_entry.id   AF-A0A7S2KVV1-F1
#
_cell.length_a   1.000
_cell.length_b   1.000
_cell.length_c   1.000
_cell.angle_alpha   90.00
_cell.angle_beta   90.00
_cell.angle_gamma   90.00
#
_symmetry.space_group_name_H-M   'P 1'
#
loop_
_entity.id
_entity.type
_entity.pdbx_description
1 polymer ?
#
loop_
_entity_poly.entity_id
_entity_poly.type
_entity_poly.pdbx_seq_one_letter_code
_entity_poly.pdbx_strand_id
1 'polypeptide(L)'
;SVAAGLYHMAGIASDGQLYVWGWDLRDLVSRKPKCEPGRTWRSVAVGHVAAGIDNNDQLYFWGKDDYRQVPSESALAGLTWRSVAVGSMHTAAIDNNGQLHLWGENGDKQVTDVPAGLTW
;
A
#
# COMPACT_ATOMS: atom_id res chain seq x y z
N SER A 1 1.82 10.30 -9.66
CA SER A 1 2.27 8.92 -9.40
C SER A 1 1.34 7.96 -10.12
N VAL A 2 1.84 6.79 -10.57
CA VAL A 2 1.00 5.74 -11.18
C VAL A 2 1.45 4.36 -10.67
N ALA A 3 0.51 3.43 -10.57
CA ALA A 3 0.74 2.04 -10.21
C ALA A 3 -0.08 1.12 -11.12
N ALA A 4 0.50 -0.02 -11.50
CA ALA A 4 -0.12 -1.02 -12.34
C ALA A 4 -0.16 -2.37 -11.61
N GLY A 5 -1.36 -2.91 -11.44
CA GLY A 5 -1.59 -4.29 -11.02
C GLY A 5 -1.93 -5.17 -12.22
N LEU A 6 -2.32 -6.43 -11.97
CA LEU A 6 -2.59 -7.42 -13.02
C LEU A 6 -3.78 -7.03 -13.93
N TYR A 7 -4.84 -6.46 -13.36
CA TYR A 7 -6.08 -6.09 -14.05
C TYR A 7 -6.59 -4.69 -13.64
N HIS A 8 -5.76 -3.93 -12.93
CA HIS A 8 -6.12 -2.67 -12.29
C HIS A 8 -4.99 -1.67 -12.46
N MET A 9 -5.34 -0.41 -12.51
CA MET A 9 -4.40 0.71 -12.55
C MET A 9 -4.81 1.73 -11.49
N ALA A 10 -3.84 2.43 -10.93
CA ALA A 10 -4.11 3.60 -10.14
C ALA A 10 -3.19 4.76 -10.50
N GLY A 11 -3.66 5.96 -10.24
CA GLY A 11 -2.95 7.19 -10.52
C GLY A 11 -3.35 8.28 -9.54
N ILE A 12 -2.36 9.10 -9.20
CA ILE A 12 -2.55 10.32 -8.44
C ILE A 12 -2.38 11.50 -9.41
N ALA A 13 -3.44 12.28 -9.57
CA ALA A 13 -3.45 13.47 -10.42
C ALA A 13 -2.69 14.64 -9.77
N SER A 14 -2.46 15.71 -10.53
CA SER A 14 -1.71 16.89 -10.05
C SER A 14 -2.39 17.66 -8.92
N ASP A 15 -3.70 17.48 -8.75
CA ASP A 15 -4.47 18.01 -7.62
C ASP A 15 -4.40 17.12 -6.37
N GLY A 16 -3.66 16.01 -6.43
CA GLY A 16 -3.48 15.06 -5.32
C GLY A 16 -4.63 14.07 -5.14
N GLN A 17 -5.59 14.00 -6.06
CA GLN A 17 -6.68 13.03 -6.00
C GLN A 17 -6.25 11.65 -6.53
N LEU A 18 -6.77 10.60 -5.87
CA LEU A 18 -6.55 9.20 -6.23
C LEU A 18 -7.65 8.69 -7.16
N TYR A 19 -7.21 8.13 -8.29
CA TYR A 19 -8.01 7.42 -9.27
C TYR A 19 -7.56 5.95 -9.30
N VAL A 20 -8.54 5.05 -9.33
CA VAL A 20 -8.33 3.61 -9.52
C VAL A 20 -9.30 3.15 -10.59
N TRP A 21 -8.83 2.37 -11.57
CA TRP A 21 -9.64 1.89 -12.69
C TRP A 21 -9.21 0.48 -13.12
N GLY A 22 -10.10 -0.20 -13.85
CA GLY A 22 -9.89 -1.59 -14.28
C GLY A 22 -11.00 -2.52 -13.78
N TRP A 23 -10.69 -3.82 -13.69
CA TRP A 23 -11.63 -4.82 -13.19
C TRP A 23 -11.89 -4.63 -11.69
N ASP A 24 -13.05 -5.00 -11.13
CA ASP A 24 -13.37 -4.70 -9.71
C ASP A 24 -13.65 -5.96 -8.87
N LEU A 25 -12.93 -7.07 -9.13
CA LEU A 25 -13.16 -8.37 -8.47
C LEU A 25 -12.81 -8.37 -6.95
N ARG A 26 -12.08 -7.34 -6.49
CA ARG A 26 -11.58 -7.18 -5.12
C ARG A 26 -11.95 -5.85 -4.50
N ASP A 27 -12.97 -5.19 -5.06
CA ASP A 27 -13.44 -3.88 -4.63
C ASP A 27 -12.36 -2.79 -4.66
N LEU A 28 -11.29 -2.95 -5.45
CA LEU A 28 -10.18 -1.99 -5.51
C LEU A 28 -10.60 -0.66 -6.15
N VAL A 29 -11.57 -0.71 -7.07
CA VAL A 29 -12.14 0.47 -7.73
C VAL A 29 -13.27 1.03 -6.86
N SER A 30 -14.24 0.19 -6.48
CA SER A 30 -15.44 0.64 -5.77
C SER A 30 -15.20 1.05 -4.32
N ARG A 31 -14.22 0.46 -3.61
CA ARG A 31 -13.87 0.80 -2.23
C ARG A 31 -12.60 1.65 -2.09
N LYS A 32 -12.16 2.32 -3.15
CA LYS A 32 -11.05 3.27 -3.02
C LYS A 32 -11.39 4.32 -1.94
N PRO A 33 -10.52 4.56 -0.95
CA PRO A 33 -10.79 5.54 0.09
C PRO A 33 -10.75 6.96 -0.45
N LYS A 34 -11.49 7.86 0.21
CA LYS A 34 -11.25 9.30 0.10
C LYS A 34 -10.14 9.66 1.08
N CYS A 35 -9.30 10.62 0.70
CA CYS A 35 -8.36 11.20 1.64
C CYS A 35 -9.13 11.98 2.72
N GLU A 36 -8.55 12.11 3.91
CA GLU A 36 -9.12 12.96 4.95
C GLU A 36 -9.26 14.42 4.46
N PRO A 37 -10.23 15.20 4.97
CA PRO A 37 -10.40 16.60 4.58
C PRO A 37 -9.09 17.39 4.73
N GLY A 38 -8.69 18.10 3.68
CA GLY A 38 -7.45 18.88 3.64
C GLY A 38 -6.18 18.09 3.31
N ARG A 39 -6.28 16.77 3.11
CA ARG A 39 -5.15 15.92 2.72
C ARG A 39 -5.21 15.51 1.25
N THR A 40 -4.05 15.15 0.71
CA THR A 40 -3.89 14.64 -0.65
C THR A 40 -3.09 13.35 -0.66
N TRP A 41 -3.28 12.53 -1.68
CA TRP A 41 -2.45 11.34 -1.88
C TRP A 41 -1.10 11.75 -2.46
N ARG A 42 -0.01 11.15 -1.99
CA ARG A 42 1.34 11.33 -2.55
C ARG A 42 1.96 10.05 -3.12
N SER A 43 1.51 8.89 -2.66
CA SER A 43 1.95 7.59 -3.18
C SER A 43 0.79 6.62 -3.32
N VAL A 44 0.88 5.72 -4.29
CA VAL A 44 -0.08 4.63 -4.50
C VAL A 44 0.66 3.39 -5.01
N ALA A 45 0.24 2.21 -4.55
CA ALA A 45 0.67 0.91 -5.02
C ALA A 45 -0.56 0.01 -5.19
N VAL A 46 -0.55 -0.83 -6.23
CA VAL A 46 -1.68 -1.73 -6.55
C VAL A 46 -1.17 -3.11 -6.92
N GLY A 47 -1.69 -4.12 -6.24
CA GLY A 47 -1.47 -5.54 -6.52
C GLY A 47 -2.76 -6.32 -6.30
N HIS A 48 -2.75 -7.30 -5.40
CA HIS A 48 -3.97 -7.99 -4.96
C HIS A 48 -4.82 -7.13 -4.01
N VAL A 49 -4.14 -6.42 -3.11
CA VAL A 49 -4.69 -5.26 -2.39
C VAL A 49 -4.20 -3.98 -3.04
N ALA A 50 -4.67 -2.83 -2.58
CA ALA A 50 -4.09 -1.55 -2.91
C ALA A 50 -3.72 -0.79 -1.64
N ALA A 51 -2.69 0.04 -1.76
CA ALA A 51 -2.18 0.86 -0.69
C ALA A 51 -1.88 2.27 -1.18
N GLY A 52 -2.00 3.24 -0.28
CA GLY A 52 -1.74 4.63 -0.58
C GLY A 52 -1.17 5.36 0.63
N ILE A 53 -0.33 6.35 0.38
CA ILE A 53 0.21 7.22 1.41
C ILE A 53 -0.25 8.64 1.14
N ASP A 54 -0.78 9.31 2.16
CA ASP A 54 -1.20 10.71 2.08
C ASP A 54 -0.03 11.69 2.33
N ASN A 55 -0.29 12.98 2.17
CA ASN A 55 0.68 14.05 2.40
C ASN A 55 1.03 14.30 3.88
N ASN A 56 0.43 13.55 4.81
CA ASN A 56 0.79 13.50 6.23
C ASN A 56 1.48 12.17 6.59
N ASP A 57 1.97 11.45 5.59
CA ASP A 57 2.68 10.18 5.72
C ASP A 57 1.87 9.06 6.40
N GLN A 58 0.54 9.13 6.34
CA GLN A 58 -0.33 8.06 6.80
C GLN A 58 -0.54 7.02 5.69
N LEU A 59 -0.43 5.75 6.07
CA LEU A 59 -0.57 4.61 5.16
C LEU A 59 -1.97 4.01 5.27
N TYR A 60 -2.59 3.83 4.11
CA TYR A 60 -3.94 3.29 3.97
C TYR A 60 -3.91 2.05 3.09
N PHE A 61 -4.76 1.08 3.41
CA PHE A 61 -4.99 -0.13 2.63
C PHE A 61 -6.46 -0.28 2.26
N TRP A 62 -6.73 -0.85 1.10
CA TRP A 62 -8.08 -1.28 0.72
C TRP A 62 -8.04 -2.48 -0.24
N GLY A 63 -9.16 -3.18 -0.32
CA GLY A 63 -9.31 -4.41 -1.11
C GLY A 63 -9.54 -5.65 -0.24
N LYS A 64 -9.48 -6.83 -0.86
CA LYS A 64 -9.64 -8.12 -0.18
C LYS A 64 -8.32 -8.63 0.37
N ASP A 65 -8.27 -8.83 1.68
CA ASP A 65 -7.09 -9.27 2.43
C ASP A 65 -7.00 -10.80 2.55
N ASP A 66 -7.01 -11.50 1.40
CA ASP A 66 -7.08 -12.97 1.39
C ASP A 66 -5.81 -13.65 1.91
N TYR A 67 -4.68 -12.91 1.99
CA TYR A 67 -3.37 -13.43 2.37
C TYR A 67 -2.72 -12.68 3.54
N ARG A 68 -3.48 -11.91 4.33
CA ARG A 68 -2.95 -11.08 5.45
C ARG A 68 -1.91 -10.04 5.01
N GLN A 69 -2.12 -9.48 3.83
CA GLN A 69 -1.32 -8.45 3.17
C GLN A 69 -1.53 -7.07 3.79
N VAL A 70 -2.66 -6.91 4.49
CA VAL A 70 -3.03 -5.69 5.19
C VAL A 70 -2.68 -5.82 6.67
N PRO A 71 -1.81 -4.96 7.22
CA PRO A 71 -1.53 -4.92 8.65
C PRO A 71 -2.77 -4.52 9.48
N SER A 72 -2.78 -4.91 10.76
CA SER A 72 -3.76 -4.37 11.71
C SER A 72 -3.52 -2.86 11.94
N GLU A 73 -4.58 -2.13 12.29
CA GLU A 73 -4.47 -0.70 12.62
C GLU A 73 -3.45 -0.44 13.74
N SER A 74 -3.39 -1.33 14.73
CA SER A 74 -2.41 -1.26 15.82
C SER A 74 -0.96 -1.40 15.36
N ALA A 75 -0.69 -2.10 14.26
CA ALA A 75 0.64 -2.23 13.70
C ALA A 75 1.07 -0.98 12.92
N LEU A 76 0.11 -0.17 12.47
CA LEU A 76 0.36 1.11 11.81
C LEU A 76 0.43 2.29 12.80
N ALA A 77 -0.17 2.14 13.97
CA ALA A 77 -0.34 3.21 14.95
C ALA A 77 1.01 3.82 15.39
N GLY A 78 1.12 5.14 15.30
CA GLY A 78 2.32 5.89 15.72
C GLY A 78 3.47 5.87 14.71
N LEU A 79 3.31 5.21 13.57
CA LEU A 79 4.29 5.22 12.48
C LEU A 79 3.89 6.23 11.39
N THR A 80 4.89 6.73 10.67
CA THR A 80 4.71 7.52 9.45
C THR A 80 5.50 6.87 8.34
N TRP A 81 4.96 6.89 7.12
CA TRP A 81 5.36 5.98 6.06
C TRP A 81 5.97 6.69 4.89
N ARG A 82 7.17 6.29 4.49
CA ARG A 82 7.90 6.90 3.37
C ARG A 82 7.43 6.35 2.03
N SER A 83 7.32 5.01 1.93
CA SER A 83 6.96 4.31 0.69
C SER A 83 6.26 2.99 0.95
N VAL A 84 5.47 2.52 -0.01
CA VAL A 84 4.78 1.23 0.01
C VAL A 84 4.85 0.57 -1.35
N ALA A 85 4.98 -0.75 -1.36
CA ALA A 85 4.88 -1.62 -2.52
C ALA A 85 3.93 -2.78 -2.22
N VAL A 86 3.12 -3.17 -3.20
CA VAL A 86 2.14 -4.25 -3.06
C VAL A 86 2.39 -5.30 -4.15
N GLY A 87 2.56 -6.54 -3.74
CA GLY A 87 2.69 -7.69 -4.62
C GLY A 87 1.39 -8.47 -4.81
N SER A 88 1.50 -9.71 -5.30
CA SER A 88 0.37 -10.62 -5.47
C SER A 88 -0.17 -11.14 -4.14
N MET A 89 0.70 -11.45 -3.18
CA MET A 89 0.32 -12.07 -1.89
C MET A 89 1.03 -11.43 -0.70
N HIS A 90 1.79 -10.35 -0.91
CA HIS A 90 2.53 -9.65 0.14
C HIS A 90 2.53 -8.14 -0.09
N THR A 91 2.88 -7.40 0.96
CA THR A 91 3.06 -5.95 1.00
C THR A 91 4.36 -5.65 1.70
N ALA A 92 5.09 -4.66 1.19
CA ALA A 92 6.24 -4.08 1.85
C ALA A 92 6.03 -2.57 2.04
N ALA A 93 6.41 -2.03 3.19
CA ALA A 93 6.44 -0.59 3.42
C ALA A 93 7.67 -0.18 4.21
N ILE A 94 8.16 1.03 3.95
CA ILE A 94 9.28 1.63 4.68
C ILE A 94 8.73 2.82 5.46
N ASP A 95 8.98 2.84 6.77
CA ASP A 95 8.61 3.97 7.60
C ASP A 95 9.62 5.14 7.47
N ASN A 96 9.28 6.30 8.02
CA ASN A 96 10.15 7.47 7.99
C ASN A 96 11.41 7.34 8.89
N ASN A 97 11.48 6.29 9.71
CA ASN A 97 12.70 5.93 10.46
C ASN A 97 13.60 4.96 9.67
N GLY A 98 13.23 4.63 8.41
CA GLY A 98 13.98 3.72 7.54
C GLY A 98 13.80 2.23 7.87
N GLN A 99 12.81 1.88 8.69
CA GLN A 99 12.52 0.47 9.01
C GLN A 99 11.64 -0.14 7.93
N LEU A 100 12.00 -1.37 7.52
CA LEU A 100 11.22 -2.18 6.58
C LEU A 100 10.18 -3.01 7.33
N HIS A 101 8.94 -2.94 6.88
CA HIS A 101 7.81 -3.71 7.39
C HIS A 101 7.22 -4.55 6.26
N LEU A 102 6.95 -5.83 6.57
CA LEU A 102 6.49 -6.83 5.59
C LEU A 102 5.25 -7.55 6.13
N TRP A 103 4.23 -7.72 5.30
CA TRP A 103 3.00 -8.43 5.63
C TRP A 103 2.53 -9.28 4.45
N GLY A 104 1.84 -10.37 4.75
CA GLY A 104 1.27 -11.26 3.74
C GLY A 104 1.67 -12.71 3.90
N GLU A 105 1.50 -13.45 2.79
CA GLU A 105 1.87 -14.84 2.69
C GLU A 105 3.38 -15.02 2.76
N ASN A 106 3.81 -16.13 3.39
CA ASN A 106 5.23 -16.41 3.59
C ASN A 106 5.68 -17.81 3.12
N GLY A 107 4.87 -18.52 2.34
CA GLY A 107 5.22 -19.86 1.84
C GLY A 107 6.52 -19.91 1.03
N ASP A 108 6.86 -18.82 0.33
CA ASP A 108 8.09 -18.68 -0.45
C ASP A 108 9.08 -17.69 0.19
N LYS A 109 8.94 -17.44 1.51
CA LYS A 109 9.77 -16.50 2.28
C LYS A 109 9.64 -15.04 1.82
N GLN A 110 8.49 -14.64 1.27
CA GLN A 110 8.28 -13.28 0.73
C GLN A 110 8.31 -12.19 1.80
N VAL A 111 8.04 -12.53 3.07
CA VAL A 111 8.00 -11.59 4.19
C VAL A 111 9.05 -11.92 5.27
N THR A 112 9.97 -12.83 4.97
CA THR A 112 11.10 -13.21 5.84
C THR A 112 12.40 -13.30 5.02
N ASP A 113 13.52 -13.67 5.64
CA ASP A 113 14.84 -13.83 4.98
C ASP A 113 15.31 -12.58 4.21
N VAL A 114 14.93 -11.39 4.68
CA VAL A 114 15.45 -10.12 4.18
C VAL A 114 16.97 -10.09 4.37
N PRO A 115 17.78 -9.74 3.34
CA PRO A 115 19.22 -9.68 3.49
C PRO A 115 19.64 -8.72 4.60
N ALA A 116 20.63 -9.14 5.39
CA ALA A 116 21.15 -8.33 6.49
C ALA A 116 22.00 -7.15 5.99
N GLY A 117 22.10 -6.10 6.80
CA GLY A 117 22.97 -4.94 6.53
C GLY A 117 22.41 -3.93 5.53
N LEU A 118 21.10 -3.97 5.26
CA LEU A 118 20.44 -3.02 4.37
C LEU A 118 19.94 -1.77 5.11
N THR A 119 19.98 -0.63 4.42
CA THR A 119 19.42 0.66 4.84
C THR A 119 18.52 1.20 3.72
N TRP A 120 17.39 1.81 4.05
CA TRP A 120 16.33 2.17 3.10
C TRP A 120 15.98 3.67 3.15
#